data_AF-A0A942NDK5-F1
#
_entry.id   AF-A0A942NDK5-F1
#
_cell.length_a   1.000
_cell.length_b   1.000
_cell.length_c   1.000
_cell.angle_alpha   90.00
_cell.angle_beta   90.00
_cell.angle_gamma   90.00
#
_symmetry.space_group_name_H-M   'P 1'
#
loop_
_entity.id
_entity.type
_entity.pdbx_description
1 polymer ?
#
loop_
_entity_poly.entity_id
_entity_poly.type
_entity_poly.pdbx_seq_one_letter_code
_entity_poly.pdbx_strand_id
1 'polypeptide(L)' 'MSTWAEDEVQTADLEDRRLNKRLALLLGQLGEHPQLSIPAACGGWKETMGAYRFFDNDKATFEKILAPHRDAT' A
#
# COMPACT_ATOMS: atom_id res chain seq x y z
N MET A 1 18.26 1.99 2.90
CA MET A 1 17.67 1.05 3.86
C MET A 1 16.22 0.92 3.47
N SER A 2 15.71 -0.31 3.35
CA SER A 2 14.29 -0.54 3.12
C SER A 2 13.49 -0.08 4.34
N THR A 3 12.26 0.39 4.14
CA THR A 3 11.36 0.71 5.27
C THR A 3 10.70 -0.58 5.79
N TRP A 4 10.18 -0.56 7.02
CA TRP A 4 9.43 -1.71 7.56
C TRP A 4 8.29 -2.15 6.63
N ALA A 5 7.64 -1.19 5.96
CA ALA A 5 6.54 -1.46 5.04
C ALA A 5 7.02 -2.10 3.72
N GLU A 6 8.22 -1.76 3.25
CA GLU A 6 8.82 -2.41 2.08
C GLU A 6 9.22 -3.86 2.38
N ASP A 7 9.72 -4.12 3.59
CA ASP A 7 10.07 -5.48 4.02
C ASP A 7 8.81 -6.33 4.24
N GLU A 8 7.77 -5.75 4.86
CA GLU A 8 6.49 -6.41 5.12
C GLU A 8 5.78 -6.89 3.84
N VAL A 9 5.88 -6.10 2.77
CA VAL A 9 5.25 -6.43 1.49
C VAL A 9 6.26 -6.82 0.40
N GLN A 10 7.43 -7.33 0.80
CA GLN A 10 8.51 -7.67 -0.13
C GLN A 10 8.09 -8.69 -1.20
N THR A 11 7.19 -9.62 -0.86
CA THR A 11 6.70 -10.65 -1.79
C THR A 11 5.48 -10.21 -2.61
N ALA A 12 5.06 -8.94 -2.52
CA ALA A 12 3.86 -8.46 -3.21
C ALA A 12 3.95 -8.65 -4.73
N ASP A 13 2.93 -9.28 -5.31
CA ASP A 13 2.75 -9.42 -6.75
C ASP A 13 1.34 -9.03 -7.19
N LEU A 14 1.17 -7.74 -7.50
CA LEU A 14 -0.04 -7.18 -8.11
C LEU A 14 0.04 -7.16 -9.63
N GLU A 15 0.97 -7.90 -10.25
CA GLU A 15 1.19 -7.94 -11.71
C GLU A 15 1.46 -6.55 -12.34
N ASP A 16 1.87 -5.58 -11.51
CA ASP A 16 2.34 -4.25 -11.90
C ASP A 16 3.28 -3.73 -10.81
N ARG A 17 4.56 -3.56 -11.15
CA ARG A 17 5.59 -3.06 -10.22
C ARG A 17 5.25 -1.70 -9.60
N ARG A 18 4.50 -0.85 -10.31
CA ARG A 18 4.07 0.46 -9.80
C ARG A 18 3.01 0.31 -8.72
N LEU A 19 2.15 -0.72 -8.81
CA LEU A 19 1.18 -1.04 -7.78
C LEU A 19 1.89 -1.64 -6.56
N ASN A 20 2.84 -2.56 -6.73
CA ASN A 20 3.63 -3.10 -5.61
C ASN A 20 4.35 -1.99 -4.83
N LYS A 21 4.99 -1.06 -5.54
CA LYS A 21 5.61 0.11 -4.91
C LYS A 21 4.60 1.01 -4.17
N ARG A 22 3.38 1.12 -4.69
CA ARG A 22 2.32 1.90 -4.06
C ARG A 22 1.77 1.24 -2.81
N LEU A 23 1.67 -0.08 -2.81
CA LEU A 23 1.26 -0.86 -1.64
C LEU A 23 2.19 -0.56 -0.45
N ALA A 24 3.51 -0.66 -0.65
CA ALA A 24 4.49 -0.35 0.40
C ALA A 24 4.37 1.12 0.89
N LEU A 25 4.20 2.07 -0.03
CA LEU A 25 4.01 3.48 0.32
C LEU A 25 2.76 3.71 1.16
N LEU A 26 1.61 3.15 0.74
CA LEU A 26 0.35 3.31 1.44
C LEU A 26 0.36 2.59 2.79
N LEU A 27 0.97 1.40 2.87
CA LEU A 27 1.13 0.67 4.12
C LEU A 27 1.96 1.48 5.13
N GLY A 28 3.04 2.12 4.69
CA GLY A 28 3.82 3.03 5.52
C GLY A 28 2.99 4.23 6.01
N GLN A 29 2.35 4.95 5.09
CA GLN A 29 1.57 6.16 5.42
C GLN A 29 0.40 5.87 6.37
N LEU A 30 -0.36 4.81 6.10
CA LEU A 30 -1.50 4.42 6.93
C LEU A 30 -1.05 3.78 8.24
N GLY A 31 0.08 3.09 8.26
CA GLY A 31 0.66 2.53 9.49
C GLY A 31 1.22 3.59 10.45
N GLU A 32 1.74 4.70 9.92
CA GLU A 32 2.16 5.85 10.74
C GLU A 32 0.96 6.62 11.33
N HIS A 33 -0.20 6.55 10.67
CA HIS A 33 -1.40 7.31 11.01
C HIS A 33 -2.70 6.48 10.97
N PRO A 34 -2.82 5.39 11.73
CA PRO A 34 -3.90 4.41 11.61
C PRO A 34 -5.31 4.96 11.93
N GLN A 35 -5.38 6.06 12.68
CA GLN A 35 -6.61 6.75 13.06
C GLN A 35 -7.08 7.80 12.04
N LEU A 36 -6.24 8.14 11.07
CA LEU A 36 -6.56 9.16 10.07
C LEU A 36 -7.29 8.53 8.88
N SER A 37 -8.15 9.33 8.24
CA SER A 37 -8.71 8.95 6.95
C SER A 37 -7.62 8.94 5.87
N ILE A 38 -7.85 8.21 4.76
CA ILE A 38 -6.91 8.17 3.62
C ILE A 38 -6.47 9.58 3.17
N PRO A 39 -7.38 10.57 2.98
CA PRO A 39 -6.97 11.92 2.59
C PRO A 39 -6.11 12.66 3.63
N ALA A 40 -6.27 12.32 4.92
CA ALA A 40 -5.53 12.97 6.00
C ALA A 40 -4.17 12.30 6.25
N ALA A 41 -4.06 10.99 6.00
CA ALA A 41 -2.81 10.24 6.08
C ALA A 41 -1.92 10.44 4.84
N CYS A 42 -2.51 10.73 3.67
CA CYS A 42 -1.78 10.96 2.44
C CYS A 42 -1.43 12.45 2.26
N GLY A 43 -0.16 12.76 1.98
CA GLY A 43 0.45 14.12 1.99
C GLY A 43 -0.03 15.14 0.94
N GLY A 44 -1.21 14.98 0.33
CA GLY A 44 -1.78 15.93 -0.62
C GLY A 44 -2.84 15.34 -1.56
N TRP A 45 -3.39 16.19 -2.45
CA TRP A 45 -4.46 15.79 -3.38
C TRP A 45 -3.99 14.71 -4.38
N LYS A 46 -2.77 14.82 -4.91
CA LYS A 46 -2.24 13.85 -5.88
C LYS A 46 -2.05 12.48 -5.24
N GLU A 47 -1.56 12.46 -4.01
CA GLU A 47 -1.29 11.29 -3.19
C GLU A 47 -2.61 10.61 -2.82
N THR A 48 -3.58 11.40 -2.35
CA THR A 48 -4.94 10.95 -2.03
C THR A 48 -5.62 10.30 -3.24
N MET A 49 -5.59 10.96 -4.40
CA MET A 49 -6.13 10.37 -5.64
C MET A 49 -5.37 9.11 -6.05
N GLY A 50 -4.06 9.05 -5.80
CA GLY A 50 -3.23 7.87 -6.01
C GLY A 50 -3.62 6.70 -5.12
N ALA A 51 -4.02 6.96 -3.87
CA ALA A 51 -4.51 5.96 -2.93
C ALA A 51 -5.88 5.42 -3.35
N TYR A 52 -6.84 6.30 -3.66
CA TYR A 52 -8.15 5.86 -4.12
C TYR A 52 -8.08 5.06 -5.42
N ARG A 53 -7.29 5.50 -6.41
CA ARG A 53 -7.08 4.74 -7.65
C ARG A 53 -6.35 3.41 -7.44
N PHE A 54 -5.59 3.27 -6.35
CA PHE A 54 -4.97 2.00 -6.00
C PHE A 54 -6.02 1.04 -5.45
N PHE A 55 -6.85 1.48 -4.51
CA PHE A 55 -7.91 0.65 -3.92
C PHE A 55 -9.06 0.34 -4.90
N ASP A 56 -9.26 1.18 -5.92
CA ASP A 56 -10.20 0.96 -7.02
C ASP A 56 -9.59 0.14 -8.19
N ASN A 57 -8.38 -0.41 -8.02
CA ASN A 57 -7.72 -1.19 -9.07
C ASN A 57 -8.07 -2.67 -8.97
N ASP A 58 -8.57 -3.27 -10.05
CA ASP A 58 -8.93 -4.70 -10.12
C ASP A 58 -7.76 -5.65 -9.77
N LYS A 59 -6.51 -5.21 -9.92
CA LYS A 59 -5.34 -6.01 -9.55
C LYS A 59 -5.00 -5.94 -8.06
N ALA A 60 -5.46 -4.91 -7.35
CA ALA A 60 -5.21 -4.68 -5.93
C ALA A 60 -6.35 -5.29 -5.08
N THR A 61 -6.64 -6.57 -5.29
CA THR A 61 -7.67 -7.27 -4.52
C THR A 61 -7.25 -7.47 -3.07
N PHE A 62 -8.23 -7.68 -2.20
CA PHE A 62 -7.98 -7.96 -0.79
C PHE A 62 -6.99 -9.13 -0.59
N GLU A 63 -7.18 -10.22 -1.33
CA GLU A 63 -6.34 -11.41 -1.24
C GLU A 63 -4.90 -11.11 -1.64
N LYS A 64 -4.71 -10.36 -2.74
CA LYS A 64 -3.37 -10.02 -3.23
C LYS A 64 -2.65 -8.99 -2.35
N ILE A 65 -3.39 -8.07 -1.73
CA ILE A 65 -2.84 -7.11 -0.76
C ILE A 65 -2.40 -7.83 0.52
N LEU A 66 -3.18 -8.80 1.00
CA LEU A 66 -2.92 -9.48 2.27
C LEU A 66 -1.93 -10.64 2.15
N ALA A 67 -1.79 -11.25 0.97
CA ALA A 67 -0.85 -12.34 0.72
C ALA A 67 0.59 -12.04 1.19
N PRO A 68 1.23 -10.91 0.80
CA PRO A 68 2.60 -10.67 1.19
C PRO A 68 2.79 -10.41 2.69
N HIS A 69 1.79 -9.84 3.38
CA HIS A 69 1.78 -9.74 4.84
C HIS A 69 1.81 -11.12 5.52
N ARG A 70 1.10 -12.11 4.95
CA ARG A 70 1.13 -13.50 5.47
C ARG A 70 2.47 -14.17 5.23
N ASP A 71 3.14 -13.88 4.12
CA ASP A 71 4.46 -14.44 3.82
C ASP A 71 5.55 -13.89 4.76
N ALA A 72 5.36 -12.69 5.30
CA ALA A 72 6.29 -12.03 6.21
C ALA A 72 6.21 -12.54 7.67
N THR A 73 5.19 -13.36 8.02
CA THR A 73 4.94 -13.90 9.37
C THR A 73 5.25 -15.39 9.45
#